data_AF-A0A812VCR8-F1
#
_entry.id   AF-A0A812VCR8-F1
#
_cell.length_a   1.000
_cell.length_b   1.000
_cell.length_c   1.000
_cell.angle_alpha   90.00
_cell.angle_beta   90.00
_cell.angle_gamma   90.00
#
_symmetry.space_group_name_H-M   'P 1'
#
loop_
_entity.id
_entity.type
_entity.pdbx_description
1 polymer ?
#
loop_
_entity_poly.entity_id
_entity_poly.type
_entity_poly.pdbx_seq_one_letter_code
_entity_poly.pdbx_strand_id
1 'polypeptide(L)'
;MVANTHAMIGYGCKAYKNWFAEAPLSKKQAGGVNLEGAVQKTRFLHFVMQKKHYGENGQHLDKMFDALAIDLAKLQTQGIKVNGERWHLVVIAAVGDWQFFAKVGHLNRCYTHVSKRSGQKTLNGICHLCMAGHHSWPTWEDFVDSPTWRPTCGTLEPLEQTPSLIRRLHVNVANRASFFQPDFWHCLHLGAGKNLVASANIGERFSFIDDAAQAWLRSRNDKLYSKCISAVTMGIDGLQKVPTAGWQKASDTTLLLEFLEHFCSMNAGLANADPILRWTWVAASNINLSVRMLYRGGLWLDQSTAHTVARCGMNFLKSYQHLVALTLAADRDRAERAEELDPGMPLSEFCNAIWRPMQNPPLVGQHRRDGYVLDTLCNESKHKAIKKIVEMSASRLQDFETFVLVRLAQLHLHEAHLLRPDYWEFTLNKTQTTLTCAWLTLRIAEPIVRADCAGLIVSMVSERASAAVEVQVFRKSAELAVGIVEWSNTNTVHTWSLTDRSWHRPKAWRTHNNSLLTLW
;
A
#
# COMPACT_ATOMS: atom_id res chain seq x y z
N MET A 1 12.12 -5.78 1.22
CA MET A 1 11.76 -6.42 -0.05
C MET A 1 11.61 -7.91 0.16
N VAL A 2 10.59 -8.50 -0.44
CA VAL A 2 10.33 -9.95 -0.43
C VAL A 2 10.21 -10.36 -1.88
N ALA A 3 10.99 -11.37 -2.31
CA ALA A 3 10.90 -11.93 -3.65
C ALA A 3 10.43 -13.39 -3.53
N ASN A 4 9.35 -13.71 -4.23
CA ASN A 4 8.79 -15.05 -4.27
C ASN A 4 8.21 -15.34 -5.66
N THR A 5 8.10 -16.62 -6.00
CA THR A 5 7.37 -17.09 -7.19
C THR A 5 6.06 -17.72 -6.77
N HIS A 6 5.02 -17.52 -7.59
CA HIS A 6 3.69 -18.06 -7.34
C HIS A 6 3.22 -18.74 -8.61
N ALA A 7 2.61 -19.92 -8.49
CA ALA A 7 1.95 -20.51 -9.63
C ALA A 7 0.66 -19.72 -9.93
N MET A 8 0.44 -19.40 -11.21
CA MET A 8 -0.78 -18.70 -11.64
C MET A 8 -2.02 -19.61 -11.52
N ILE A 9 -1.82 -20.90 -11.80
CA ILE A 9 -2.86 -21.94 -11.82
C ILE A 9 -2.92 -22.62 -10.44
N GLY A 10 -4.11 -22.80 -9.91
CA GLY A 10 -4.35 -23.47 -8.64
C GLY A 10 -5.81 -23.83 -8.40
N TYR A 11 -6.20 -23.91 -7.12
CA TYR A 11 -7.52 -24.39 -6.70
C TYR A 11 -8.60 -23.30 -6.65
N GLY A 12 -8.25 -22.05 -6.89
CA GLY A 12 -9.14 -20.89 -6.81
C GLY A 12 -8.96 -20.11 -5.52
N CYS A 13 -9.99 -19.35 -5.18
CA CYS A 13 -10.18 -18.74 -3.87
C CYS A 13 -11.54 -19.16 -3.28
N LYS A 14 -11.81 -18.80 -2.03
CA LYS A 14 -13.10 -19.08 -1.39
C LYS A 14 -14.30 -18.54 -2.19
N ALA A 15 -14.19 -17.33 -2.76
CA ALA A 15 -15.24 -16.74 -3.58
C ALA A 15 -15.46 -17.53 -4.89
N TYR A 16 -14.38 -17.94 -5.54
CA TYR A 16 -14.42 -18.81 -6.71
C TYR A 16 -15.10 -20.15 -6.41
N LYS A 17 -14.82 -20.80 -5.27
CA LYS A 17 -15.47 -22.07 -4.91
C LYS A 17 -16.99 -21.95 -4.78
N ASN A 18 -17.45 -20.86 -4.15
CA ASN A 18 -18.88 -20.61 -4.01
C ASN A 18 -19.54 -20.36 -5.37
N TRP A 19 -18.89 -19.57 -6.24
CA TRP A 19 -19.38 -19.33 -7.61
C TRP A 19 -19.37 -20.61 -8.46
N PHE A 20 -18.30 -21.40 -8.35
CA PHE A 20 -18.11 -22.60 -9.14
C PHE A 20 -19.16 -23.68 -8.85
N ALA A 21 -19.73 -23.71 -7.64
CA ALA A 21 -20.85 -24.60 -7.32
C ALA A 21 -22.07 -24.38 -8.21
N GLU A 22 -22.20 -23.21 -8.83
CA GLU A 22 -23.33 -22.79 -9.66
C GLU A 22 -22.92 -22.60 -11.14
N ALA A 23 -21.63 -22.73 -11.47
CA ALA A 23 -21.12 -22.42 -12.80
C ALA A 23 -21.36 -23.58 -13.80
N PRO A 24 -21.72 -23.29 -15.06
CA PRO A 24 -21.93 -24.31 -16.09
C PRO A 24 -20.62 -24.91 -16.66
N LEU A 25 -19.47 -24.66 -16.02
CA LEU A 25 -18.15 -25.13 -16.47
C LEU A 25 -17.67 -26.26 -15.59
N SER A 26 -16.96 -27.24 -16.14
CA SER A 26 -16.26 -28.22 -15.31
C SER A 26 -15.05 -27.58 -14.60
N LYS A 27 -14.63 -28.15 -13.46
CA LYS A 27 -13.53 -27.59 -12.65
C LYS A 27 -12.21 -27.57 -13.41
N LYS A 28 -12.04 -28.55 -14.31
CA LYS A 28 -10.89 -28.65 -15.22
C LYS A 28 -10.89 -27.55 -16.28
N GLN A 29 -12.05 -27.09 -16.72
CA GLN A 29 -12.19 -26.03 -17.74
C GLN A 29 -12.06 -24.63 -17.15
N ALA A 30 -12.63 -24.39 -15.97
CA ALA A 30 -12.61 -23.07 -15.36
C ALA A 30 -11.20 -22.66 -14.91
N GLY A 31 -10.45 -23.59 -14.30
CA GLY A 31 -9.15 -23.31 -13.69
C GLY A 31 -9.27 -22.33 -12.51
N GLY A 32 -8.61 -22.60 -11.39
CA GLY A 32 -8.57 -21.68 -10.27
C GLY A 32 -7.33 -20.80 -10.32
N VAL A 33 -7.42 -19.56 -9.82
CA VAL A 33 -6.22 -18.81 -9.40
C VAL A 33 -5.64 -19.44 -8.13
N ASN A 34 -4.32 -19.40 -7.94
CA ASN A 34 -3.71 -20.10 -6.81
C ASN A 34 -3.72 -19.30 -5.49
N LEU A 35 -4.91 -18.94 -5.01
CA LEU A 35 -5.11 -18.08 -3.84
C LEU A 35 -5.55 -18.83 -2.58
N GLU A 36 -5.83 -20.13 -2.69
CA GLU A 36 -6.25 -20.99 -1.59
C GLU A 36 -5.26 -22.12 -1.33
N GLY A 37 -5.15 -22.53 -0.07
CA GLY A 37 -4.27 -23.60 0.38
C GLY A 37 -3.09 -23.08 1.20
N ALA A 38 -2.23 -24.01 1.61
CA ALA A 38 -1.03 -23.69 2.36
C ALA A 38 -0.09 -22.84 1.49
N VAL A 39 0.30 -21.67 1.99
CA VAL A 39 1.19 -20.72 1.27
C VAL A 39 2.48 -21.39 0.80
N GLN A 40 2.99 -22.37 1.55
CA GLN A 40 4.20 -23.13 1.19
C GLN A 40 4.03 -23.97 -0.09
N LYS A 41 2.79 -24.30 -0.48
CA LYS A 41 2.48 -25.07 -1.69
C LYS A 41 2.23 -24.18 -2.90
N THR A 42 1.96 -22.90 -2.68
CA THR A 42 1.49 -21.99 -3.73
C THR A 42 2.44 -20.81 -3.98
N ARG A 43 3.31 -20.51 -3.01
CA ARG A 43 4.24 -19.38 -3.01
C ARG A 43 5.61 -19.84 -2.50
N PHE A 44 6.61 -19.74 -3.36
CA PHE A 44 7.98 -20.12 -3.05
C PHE A 44 8.79 -18.86 -2.74
N LEU A 45 9.15 -18.70 -1.46
CA LEU A 45 9.98 -17.58 -1.01
C LEU A 45 11.44 -17.81 -1.45
N HIS A 46 11.99 -16.87 -2.22
CA HIS A 46 13.40 -16.93 -2.66
C HIS A 46 14.30 -16.19 -1.68
N PHE A 47 13.96 -14.93 -1.37
CA PHE A 47 14.72 -14.14 -0.41
C PHE A 47 13.91 -13.02 0.22
N VAL A 48 14.38 -12.58 1.38
CA VAL A 48 13.93 -11.37 2.08
C VAL A 48 15.12 -10.46 2.28
N MET A 49 14.97 -9.19 1.93
CA MET A 49 16.02 -8.19 2.08
C MET A 49 15.47 -6.98 2.85
N GLN A 50 16.22 -6.48 3.83
CA GLN A 50 15.84 -5.26 4.57
C GLN A 50 16.14 -4.01 3.75
N LYS A 51 15.36 -2.93 3.96
CA LYS A 51 15.47 -1.65 3.20
C LYS A 51 16.90 -1.10 3.14
N LYS A 52 17.64 -1.21 4.25
CA LYS A 52 19.04 -0.78 4.36
C LYS A 52 20.00 -1.45 3.37
N HIS A 53 19.66 -2.63 2.86
CA HIS A 53 20.52 -3.40 1.94
C HIS A 53 20.20 -3.17 0.46
N TYR A 54 19.07 -2.55 0.10
CA TYR A 54 18.69 -2.24 -1.29
C TYR A 54 18.38 -0.75 -1.52
N GLY A 55 18.96 0.12 -0.69
CA GLY A 55 18.71 1.56 -0.68
C GLY A 55 19.39 2.30 -1.82
N GLU A 56 20.69 2.58 -1.65
CA GLU A 56 21.39 3.60 -2.44
C GLU A 56 21.98 3.08 -3.75
N ASN A 57 22.70 1.95 -3.72
CA ASN A 57 23.44 1.49 -4.90
C ASN A 57 22.79 0.32 -5.65
N GLY A 58 21.71 -0.27 -5.12
CA GLY A 58 21.03 -1.43 -5.74
C GLY A 58 21.85 -2.73 -5.83
N GLN A 59 23.19 -2.70 -5.71
CA GLN A 59 24.09 -3.80 -6.04
C GLN A 59 23.76 -5.14 -5.36
N HIS A 60 23.42 -5.13 -4.06
CA HIS A 60 23.02 -6.36 -3.38
C HIS A 60 21.72 -6.92 -3.93
N LEU A 61 20.79 -6.03 -4.29
CA LEU A 61 19.53 -6.42 -4.89
C LEU A 61 19.75 -7.04 -6.27
N ASP A 62 20.60 -6.43 -7.08
CA ASP A 62 20.93 -6.91 -8.43
C ASP A 62 21.62 -8.26 -8.38
N LYS A 63 22.54 -8.48 -7.42
CA LYS A 63 23.19 -9.79 -7.20
C LYS A 63 22.17 -10.87 -6.84
N MET A 64 21.22 -10.57 -5.96
CA MET A 64 20.18 -11.52 -5.57
C MET A 64 19.25 -11.84 -6.75
N PHE A 65 18.86 -10.85 -7.54
CA PHE A 65 18.04 -11.08 -8.74
C PHE A 65 18.81 -11.75 -9.88
N ASP A 66 20.13 -11.54 -10.02
CA ASP A 66 20.93 -12.28 -10.99
C ASP A 66 21.02 -13.77 -10.62
N ALA A 67 21.27 -14.08 -9.34
CA ALA A 67 21.24 -15.47 -8.86
C ALA A 67 19.87 -16.12 -9.11
N LEU A 68 18.79 -15.44 -8.74
CA LEU A 68 17.42 -15.93 -9.00
C LEU A 68 17.15 -16.12 -10.50
N ALA A 69 17.55 -15.15 -11.34
CA ALA A 69 17.34 -15.22 -12.78
C ALA A 69 18.14 -16.37 -13.43
N ILE A 70 19.34 -16.69 -12.93
CA ILE A 70 20.11 -17.86 -13.38
C ILE A 70 19.34 -19.15 -13.10
N ASP A 71 18.82 -19.32 -11.89
CA ASP A 71 18.10 -20.54 -11.51
C ASP A 71 16.77 -20.67 -12.26
N LEU A 72 16.01 -19.58 -12.38
CA LEU A 72 14.78 -19.57 -13.17
C LEU A 72 15.04 -19.86 -14.65
N ALA A 73 16.11 -19.33 -15.24
CA ALA A 73 16.49 -19.63 -16.62
C ALA A 73 16.85 -21.11 -16.81
N LYS A 74 17.52 -21.75 -15.83
CA LYS A 74 17.76 -23.20 -15.86
C LYS A 74 16.45 -23.98 -15.78
N LEU A 75 15.54 -23.62 -14.89
CA LEU A 75 14.23 -24.27 -14.79
C LEU A 75 13.40 -24.14 -16.08
N GLN A 76 13.58 -23.05 -16.81
CA GLN A 76 12.90 -22.79 -18.08
C GLN A 76 13.52 -23.55 -19.26
N THR A 77 14.84 -23.55 -19.37
CA THR A 77 15.57 -24.13 -20.52
C THR A 77 15.88 -25.61 -20.34
N GLN A 78 16.27 -26.02 -19.13
CA GLN A 78 16.66 -27.38 -18.81
C GLN A 78 15.52 -28.15 -18.15
N GLY A 79 14.67 -27.48 -17.35
CA GLY A 79 13.62 -28.15 -16.59
C GLY A 79 14.14 -29.06 -15.48
N ILE A 80 13.21 -29.70 -14.76
CA ILE A 80 13.48 -30.65 -13.67
C ILE A 80 12.88 -32.01 -14.01
N LYS A 81 13.54 -33.10 -13.59
CA LYS A 81 12.98 -34.46 -13.74
C LYS A 81 12.18 -34.84 -12.50
N VAL A 82 10.93 -35.23 -12.68
CA VAL A 82 10.03 -35.73 -11.63
C VAL A 82 9.37 -36.99 -12.17
N ASN A 83 9.57 -38.13 -11.49
CA ASN A 83 9.00 -39.43 -11.89
C ASN A 83 9.31 -39.83 -13.35
N GLY A 84 10.52 -39.53 -13.82
CA GLY A 84 10.95 -39.84 -15.19
C GLY A 84 10.52 -38.80 -16.24
N GLU A 85 9.58 -37.93 -15.92
CA GLU A 85 9.13 -36.85 -16.80
C GLU A 85 9.92 -35.56 -16.57
N ARG A 86 10.17 -34.78 -17.64
CA ARG A 86 10.85 -33.49 -17.55
C ARG A 86 9.83 -32.36 -17.56
N TRP A 87 9.83 -31.57 -16.50
CA TRP A 87 8.94 -30.43 -16.29
C TRP A 87 9.72 -29.13 -16.44
N HIS A 88 9.21 -28.21 -17.27
CA HIS A 88 9.79 -26.88 -17.44
C HIS A 88 8.93 -25.85 -16.72
N LEU A 89 9.57 -24.93 -15.98
CA LEU A 89 8.87 -23.79 -15.40
C LEU A 89 9.10 -22.56 -16.27
N VAL A 90 8.00 -21.97 -16.75
CA VAL A 90 8.03 -20.75 -17.54
C VAL A 90 7.67 -19.57 -16.64
N VAL A 91 8.53 -18.56 -16.60
CA VAL A 91 8.25 -17.30 -15.91
C VAL A 91 7.57 -16.35 -16.88
N ILE A 92 6.29 -16.06 -16.64
CA ILE A 92 5.46 -15.25 -17.55
C ILE A 92 5.59 -13.74 -17.32
N ALA A 93 5.79 -13.33 -16.07
CA ALA A 93 5.88 -11.93 -15.66
C ALA A 93 6.42 -11.81 -14.24
N ALA A 94 6.97 -10.64 -13.93
CA ALA A 94 7.15 -10.16 -12.57
C ALA A 94 5.94 -9.30 -12.19
N VAL A 95 5.33 -9.57 -11.04
CA VAL A 95 4.19 -8.82 -10.50
C VAL A 95 4.62 -8.17 -9.18
N GLY A 96 4.27 -6.91 -8.98
CA GLY A 96 4.67 -6.17 -7.79
C GLY A 96 4.13 -4.75 -7.78
N ASP A 97 4.47 -4.02 -6.72
CA ASP A 97 4.20 -2.59 -6.65
C ASP A 97 5.15 -1.79 -7.55
N TRP A 98 4.78 -0.53 -7.81
CA TRP A 98 5.54 0.35 -8.70
C TRP A 98 6.92 0.74 -8.15
N GLN A 99 7.08 0.79 -6.81
CA GLN A 99 8.37 1.09 -6.16
C GLN A 99 9.37 -0.04 -6.39
N PHE A 100 8.89 -1.26 -6.31
CA PHE A 100 9.64 -2.47 -6.59
C PHE A 100 10.14 -2.48 -8.02
N PHE A 101 9.26 -2.20 -9.00
CA PHE A 101 9.65 -2.16 -10.41
C PHE A 101 10.63 -1.05 -10.74
N ALA A 102 10.47 0.16 -10.17
CA ALA A 102 11.43 1.24 -10.39
C ALA A 102 12.87 0.80 -10.07
N LYS A 103 13.04 0.01 -9.01
CA LYS A 103 14.35 -0.50 -8.57
C LYS A 103 14.82 -1.71 -9.38
N VAL A 104 14.01 -2.76 -9.45
CA VAL A 104 14.41 -4.05 -10.06
C VAL A 104 14.45 -3.97 -11.58
N GLY A 105 13.66 -3.06 -12.17
CA GLY A 105 13.64 -2.82 -13.59
C GLY A 105 14.67 -1.81 -14.08
N HIS A 106 15.41 -1.14 -13.18
CA HIS A 106 16.24 0.03 -13.51
C HIS A 106 15.50 1.03 -14.41
N LEU A 107 14.31 1.45 -13.96
CA LEU A 107 13.38 2.22 -14.80
C LEU A 107 13.69 3.72 -14.76
N ASN A 108 13.95 4.34 -15.92
CA ASN A 108 14.01 5.81 -16.04
C ASN A 108 12.63 6.48 -16.10
N ARG A 109 11.56 5.68 -16.23
CA ARG A 109 10.16 6.13 -16.17
C ARG A 109 9.42 5.39 -15.07
N CYS A 110 8.95 6.12 -14.07
CA CYS A 110 8.22 5.54 -12.95
C CYS A 110 7.38 6.59 -12.24
N TYR A 111 6.44 6.12 -11.41
CA TYR A 111 5.41 6.95 -10.77
C TYR A 111 5.97 8.12 -9.92
N THR A 112 7.24 8.07 -9.48
CA THR A 112 7.88 9.17 -8.74
C THR A 112 8.24 10.38 -9.60
N HIS A 113 8.22 10.24 -10.93
CA HIS A 113 8.47 11.32 -11.88
C HIS A 113 7.23 12.16 -12.17
N VAL A 114 6.20 12.09 -11.33
CA VAL A 114 5.05 12.99 -11.40
C VAL A 114 5.50 14.43 -11.19
N SER A 115 4.95 15.36 -11.98
CA SER A 115 5.23 16.78 -11.81
C SER A 115 4.80 17.23 -10.42
N LYS A 116 5.69 17.89 -9.69
CA LYS A 116 5.37 18.48 -8.37
C LYS A 116 5.08 19.98 -8.45
N ARG A 117 5.31 20.60 -9.62
CA ARG A 117 5.19 22.04 -9.84
C ARG A 117 4.61 22.31 -11.23
N SER A 118 3.72 23.29 -11.34
CA SER A 118 3.27 23.77 -12.66
C SER A 118 4.46 24.16 -13.51
N GLY A 119 4.43 23.83 -14.81
CA GLY A 119 5.48 24.21 -15.76
C GLY A 119 6.81 23.44 -15.68
N GLN A 120 6.91 22.34 -14.93
CA GLN A 120 8.11 21.50 -14.94
C GLN A 120 8.33 20.84 -16.31
N LYS A 121 9.30 21.35 -17.08
CA LYS A 121 9.51 20.98 -18.50
C LYS A 121 10.15 19.60 -18.71
N THR A 122 10.90 19.09 -17.74
CA THR A 122 11.62 17.82 -17.85
C THR A 122 10.96 16.75 -17.00
N LEU A 123 10.05 15.99 -17.61
CA LEU A 123 9.46 14.80 -17.03
C LEU A 123 9.79 13.61 -17.92
N ASN A 124 10.49 12.63 -17.34
CA ASN A 124 10.83 11.39 -18.05
C ASN A 124 9.60 10.51 -18.29
N GLY A 125 8.48 10.75 -17.60
CA GLY A 125 7.26 9.95 -17.67
C GLY A 125 7.03 9.14 -16.40
N ILE A 126 5.76 8.95 -16.08
CA ILE A 126 5.31 8.30 -14.84
C ILE A 126 5.04 6.80 -15.01
N CYS A 127 4.88 6.35 -16.26
CA CYS A 127 4.56 4.97 -16.61
C CYS A 127 5.75 4.31 -17.32
N HIS A 128 6.09 3.08 -16.94
CA HIS A 128 7.10 2.32 -17.68
C HIS A 128 6.53 1.66 -18.94
N LEU A 129 5.22 1.45 -18.99
CA LEU A 129 4.56 0.78 -20.12
C LEU A 129 4.19 1.74 -21.27
N CYS A 130 4.05 3.04 -21.00
CA CYS A 130 3.68 4.06 -21.99
C CYS A 130 4.39 5.39 -21.72
N MET A 131 4.08 6.43 -22.50
CA MET A 131 4.66 7.77 -22.37
C MET A 131 3.83 8.72 -21.48
N ALA A 132 2.87 8.20 -20.70
CA ALA A 132 2.07 9.01 -19.78
C ALA A 132 2.96 9.86 -18.84
N GLY A 133 2.66 11.15 -18.73
CA GLY A 133 3.40 12.11 -17.90
C GLY A 133 4.77 12.51 -18.45
N HIS A 134 5.13 12.07 -19.67
CA HIS A 134 6.31 12.58 -20.37
C HIS A 134 6.05 14.01 -20.88
N HIS A 135 7.10 14.80 -21.11
CA HIS A 135 6.95 16.19 -21.57
C HIS A 135 6.14 16.34 -22.88
N SER A 136 6.19 15.34 -23.77
CA SER A 136 5.39 15.31 -25.00
C SER A 136 3.98 14.73 -24.82
N TRP A 137 3.67 14.16 -23.65
CA TRP A 137 2.35 13.65 -23.25
C TRP A 137 2.01 14.09 -21.81
N PRO A 138 1.87 15.41 -21.58
CA PRO A 138 1.62 15.94 -20.25
C PRO A 138 0.21 15.61 -19.75
N THR A 139 -0.75 15.40 -20.65
CA THR A 139 -2.11 14.99 -20.31
C THR A 139 -2.15 13.47 -20.13
N TRP A 140 -2.22 13.03 -18.88
CA TRP A 140 -2.32 11.61 -18.53
C TRP A 140 -3.40 11.28 -17.50
N GLU A 141 -3.93 12.29 -16.81
CA GLU A 141 -5.04 12.17 -15.84
C GLU A 141 -6.41 12.25 -16.51
N ASP A 142 -6.46 12.07 -17.83
CA ASP A 142 -7.68 11.94 -18.61
C ASP A 142 -8.18 10.49 -18.57
N PHE A 143 -9.07 10.19 -17.62
CA PHE A 143 -9.64 8.84 -17.45
C PHE A 143 -10.70 8.52 -18.52
N VAL A 144 -10.36 8.69 -19.79
CA VAL A 144 -11.18 8.37 -20.97
C VAL A 144 -10.86 6.96 -21.48
N ASP A 145 -11.75 6.37 -22.27
CA ASP A 145 -11.57 4.98 -22.76
C ASP A 145 -10.44 4.85 -23.81
N SER A 146 -10.12 5.96 -24.47
CA SER A 146 -9.08 6.05 -25.50
C SER A 146 -8.17 7.25 -25.21
N PRO A 147 -7.34 7.17 -24.17
CA PRO A 147 -6.49 8.30 -23.79
C PRO A 147 -5.37 8.48 -24.81
N THR A 148 -4.90 9.72 -24.96
CA THR A 148 -3.94 10.09 -26.02
C THR A 148 -2.58 9.40 -25.88
N TRP A 149 -2.21 8.97 -24.68
CA TRP A 149 -0.98 8.23 -24.41
C TRP A 149 -1.10 6.72 -24.71
N ARG A 150 -2.29 6.17 -24.94
CA ARG A 150 -2.46 4.72 -25.19
C ARG A 150 -1.67 4.20 -26.42
N PRO A 151 -1.61 4.91 -27.56
CA PRO A 151 -0.80 4.47 -28.71
C PRO A 151 0.71 4.44 -28.44
N THR A 152 1.17 5.06 -27.34
CA THR A 152 2.59 5.09 -26.95
C THR A 152 3.01 3.87 -26.12
N CYS A 153 2.08 2.93 -25.87
CA CYS A 153 2.39 1.72 -25.12
C CYS A 153 3.46 0.89 -25.84
N GLY A 154 4.59 0.65 -25.17
CA GLY A 154 5.72 -0.12 -25.72
C GLY A 154 6.50 0.57 -26.85
N THR A 155 6.27 1.86 -27.14
CA THR A 155 6.98 2.56 -28.23
C THR A 155 8.38 3.02 -27.86
N LEU A 156 8.63 3.24 -26.56
CA LEU A 156 9.94 3.64 -26.04
C LEU A 156 10.33 2.73 -24.89
N GLU A 157 11.59 2.33 -24.79
CA GLU A 157 12.06 1.51 -23.70
C GLU A 157 12.29 2.35 -22.42
N PRO A 158 11.79 1.92 -21.24
CA PRO A 158 12.00 2.61 -19.96
C PRO A 158 13.24 2.12 -19.20
N LEU A 159 14.01 1.16 -19.74
CA LEU A 159 15.11 0.51 -19.03
C LEU A 159 16.39 1.33 -19.20
N GLU A 160 16.96 1.84 -18.10
CA GLU A 160 18.30 2.45 -18.11
C GLU A 160 19.37 1.38 -18.35
N GLN A 161 19.17 0.23 -17.72
CA GLN A 161 20.00 -0.95 -17.84
C GLN A 161 19.09 -2.17 -17.97
N THR A 162 19.49 -3.15 -18.79
CA THR A 162 18.73 -4.41 -18.89
C THR A 162 18.91 -5.23 -17.61
N PRO A 163 17.87 -5.45 -16.79
CA PRO A 163 17.97 -6.21 -15.55
C PRO A 163 18.15 -7.70 -15.83
N SER A 164 18.74 -8.42 -14.87
CA SER A 164 19.07 -9.85 -15.02
C SER A 164 17.88 -10.73 -15.33
N LEU A 165 16.69 -10.41 -14.79
CA LEU A 165 15.44 -11.10 -15.11
C LEU A 165 15.10 -11.00 -16.61
N ILE A 166 15.18 -9.79 -17.19
CA ILE A 166 14.92 -9.56 -18.62
C ILE A 166 16.01 -10.19 -19.48
N ARG A 167 17.28 -10.14 -19.04
CA ARG A 167 18.42 -10.68 -19.79
C ARG A 167 18.37 -12.20 -19.93
N ARG A 168 17.87 -12.93 -18.93
CA ARG A 168 17.99 -14.40 -18.84
C ARG A 168 16.70 -15.16 -19.08
N LEU A 169 15.54 -14.54 -18.90
CA LEU A 169 14.24 -15.20 -19.07
C LEU A 169 13.67 -14.95 -20.48
N HIS A 170 12.80 -15.84 -20.96
CA HIS A 170 12.07 -15.55 -22.20
C HIS A 170 11.05 -14.44 -21.94
N VAL A 171 11.32 -13.27 -22.50
CA VAL A 171 10.45 -12.08 -22.42
C VAL A 171 10.06 -11.64 -23.83
N ASN A 172 9.02 -10.80 -23.94
CA ASN A 172 8.69 -10.17 -25.20
C ASN A 172 9.79 -9.17 -25.60
N VAL A 173 10.61 -9.53 -26.59
CA VAL A 173 11.73 -8.69 -27.06
C VAL A 173 11.28 -7.36 -27.65
N ALA A 174 10.07 -7.28 -28.21
CA ALA A 174 9.52 -6.04 -28.76
C ALA A 174 9.03 -5.07 -27.66
N ASN A 175 8.78 -5.57 -26.45
CA ASN A 175 8.35 -4.76 -25.31
C ASN A 175 8.85 -5.40 -24.00
N ARG A 176 10.15 -5.31 -23.75
CA ARG A 176 10.80 -5.97 -22.60
C ARG A 176 10.24 -5.49 -21.25
N ALA A 177 9.86 -4.22 -21.18
CA ALA A 177 9.27 -3.63 -19.98
C ALA A 177 7.92 -4.24 -19.60
N SER A 178 7.18 -4.82 -20.55
CA SER A 178 5.94 -5.57 -20.27
C SER A 178 6.15 -6.82 -19.42
N PHE A 179 7.40 -7.25 -19.18
CA PHE A 179 7.68 -8.27 -18.17
C PHE A 179 7.29 -7.83 -16.76
N PHE A 180 7.36 -6.52 -16.46
CA PHE A 180 6.97 -5.94 -15.18
C PHE A 180 5.48 -5.53 -15.22
N GLN A 181 4.62 -6.43 -14.75
CA GLN A 181 3.17 -6.27 -14.80
C GLN A 181 2.64 -5.59 -13.53
N PRO A 182 1.97 -4.43 -13.64
CA PRO A 182 1.37 -3.76 -12.49
C PRO A 182 0.42 -4.69 -11.73
N ASP A 183 0.61 -4.78 -10.42
CA ASP A 183 -0.33 -5.51 -9.58
C ASP A 183 -1.59 -4.67 -9.36
N PHE A 184 -2.70 -5.07 -10.00
CA PHE A 184 -4.00 -4.41 -9.88
C PHE A 184 -4.45 -4.25 -8.42
N TRP A 185 -4.25 -5.28 -7.58
CA TRP A 185 -4.66 -5.26 -6.18
C TRP A 185 -3.82 -4.28 -5.37
N HIS A 186 -2.51 -4.20 -5.60
CA HIS A 186 -1.68 -3.18 -4.94
C HIS A 186 -2.02 -1.78 -5.43
N CYS A 187 -2.18 -1.59 -6.74
CA CYS A 187 -2.53 -0.30 -7.35
C CYS A 187 -3.87 0.22 -6.81
N LEU A 188 -4.82 -0.67 -6.59
CA LEU A 188 -6.10 -0.31 -5.99
C LEU A 188 -5.98 -0.12 -4.47
N HIS A 189 -5.62 -1.17 -3.73
CA HIS A 189 -5.74 -1.18 -2.27
C HIS A 189 -4.72 -0.29 -1.56
N LEU A 190 -3.54 -0.07 -2.13
CA LEU A 190 -2.52 0.82 -1.57
C LEU A 190 -2.30 2.08 -2.42
N GLY A 191 -3.09 2.25 -3.49
CA GLY A 191 -3.08 3.43 -4.35
C GLY A 191 -4.47 4.08 -4.44
N ALA A 192 -5.11 3.98 -5.60
CA ALA A 192 -6.30 4.77 -5.93
C ALA A 192 -7.48 4.56 -4.97
N GLY A 193 -7.75 3.32 -4.56
CA GLY A 193 -8.84 3.02 -3.62
C GLY A 193 -8.56 3.57 -2.23
N LYS A 194 -7.30 3.51 -1.79
CA LYS A 194 -6.86 4.09 -0.52
C LYS A 194 -7.03 5.61 -0.51
N ASN A 195 -6.64 6.27 -1.60
CA ASN A 195 -6.82 7.72 -1.75
C ASN A 195 -8.30 8.12 -1.79
N LEU A 196 -9.15 7.34 -2.47
CA LEU A 196 -10.60 7.60 -2.47
C LEU A 196 -11.16 7.52 -1.05
N VAL A 197 -10.86 6.44 -0.33
CA VAL A 197 -11.35 6.25 1.05
C VAL A 197 -10.87 7.37 1.96
N ALA A 198 -9.59 7.73 1.89
CA ALA A 198 -9.03 8.81 2.70
C ALA A 198 -9.72 10.15 2.42
N SER A 199 -10.00 10.43 1.14
CA SER A 199 -10.62 11.69 0.70
C SER A 199 -12.13 11.74 0.96
N ALA A 200 -12.81 10.60 0.90
CA ALA A 200 -14.25 10.50 1.16
C ALA A 200 -14.61 10.76 2.63
N ASN A 201 -13.67 10.54 3.55
CA ASN A 201 -13.89 10.65 4.99
C ASN A 201 -13.37 11.97 5.59
N ILE A 202 -13.13 13.01 4.78
CA ILE A 202 -12.64 14.30 5.28
C ILE A 202 -13.80 15.04 5.99
N GLY A 203 -13.69 15.25 7.30
CA GLY A 203 -14.59 16.14 8.04
C GLY A 203 -14.41 16.07 9.56
N GLU A 204 -15.02 17.02 10.28
CA GLU A 204 -14.98 17.11 11.75
C GLU A 204 -15.74 15.97 12.47
N ARG A 205 -16.30 15.02 11.70
CA ARG A 205 -17.22 13.99 12.19
C ARG A 205 -16.61 12.57 12.11
N PHE A 206 -15.31 12.45 12.35
CA PHE A 206 -14.63 11.15 12.36
C PHE A 206 -15.27 10.15 13.33
N SER A 207 -15.68 10.61 14.51
CA SER A 207 -16.35 9.76 15.51
C SER A 207 -17.64 9.14 14.96
N PHE A 208 -18.50 9.94 14.34
CA PHE A 208 -19.74 9.45 13.73
C PHE A 208 -19.48 8.43 12.62
N ILE A 209 -18.53 8.71 11.73
CA ILE A 209 -18.19 7.80 10.63
C ILE A 209 -17.56 6.51 11.18
N ASP A 210 -16.67 6.61 12.16
CA ASP A 210 -16.07 5.44 12.81
C ASP A 210 -17.15 4.60 13.49
N ASP A 211 -18.02 5.20 14.30
CA ASP A 211 -19.10 4.47 14.99
C ASP A 211 -19.99 3.70 14.01
N ALA A 212 -20.36 4.33 12.89
CA ALA A 212 -21.13 3.71 11.82
C ALA A 212 -20.35 2.55 11.16
N ALA A 213 -19.07 2.76 10.85
CA ALA A 213 -18.20 1.74 10.25
C ALA A 213 -18.00 0.54 11.20
N GLN A 214 -17.73 0.80 12.48
CA GLN A 214 -17.55 -0.24 13.49
C GLN A 214 -18.83 -1.03 13.73
N ALA A 215 -19.99 -0.37 13.76
CA ALA A 215 -21.28 -1.05 13.86
C ALA A 215 -21.52 -1.99 12.67
N TRP A 216 -21.22 -1.52 11.45
CA TRP A 216 -21.33 -2.32 10.24
C TRP A 216 -20.33 -3.49 10.22
N LEU A 217 -19.07 -3.27 10.59
CA LEU A 217 -18.06 -4.33 10.66
C LEU A 217 -18.41 -5.40 11.70
N ARG A 218 -18.93 -5.01 12.86
CA ARG A 218 -19.39 -5.93 13.91
C ARG A 218 -20.52 -6.84 13.40
N SER A 219 -21.45 -6.33 12.61
CA SER A 219 -22.55 -7.16 12.06
C SER A 219 -22.05 -8.22 11.07
N ARG A 220 -20.87 -8.03 10.48
CA ARG A 220 -20.20 -8.96 9.57
C ARG A 220 -19.15 -9.85 10.23
N ASN A 221 -18.87 -9.63 11.52
CA ASN A 221 -17.73 -10.23 12.21
C ASN A 221 -16.38 -9.92 11.54
N ASP A 222 -16.28 -8.74 10.94
CA ASP A 222 -15.06 -8.19 10.32
C ASP A 222 -14.41 -7.15 11.26
N LYS A 223 -13.14 -6.79 11.00
CA LYS A 223 -12.41 -5.75 11.76
C LYS A 223 -11.34 -5.06 10.93
N LEU A 224 -11.16 -3.76 11.13
CA LEU A 224 -10.04 -3.01 10.56
C LEU A 224 -8.73 -3.33 11.29
N TYR A 225 -7.62 -3.39 10.56
CA TYR A 225 -6.29 -3.48 11.16
C TYR A 225 -5.86 -2.18 11.81
N SER A 226 -6.22 -1.04 11.22
CA SER A 226 -6.06 0.32 11.80
C SER A 226 -6.92 0.56 13.04
N LYS A 227 -7.84 -0.35 13.35
CA LYS A 227 -8.77 -0.34 14.49
C LYS A 227 -9.84 0.75 14.47
N CYS A 228 -9.56 1.96 13.97
CA CYS A 228 -10.51 3.07 13.92
C CYS A 228 -10.26 4.02 12.74
N ILE A 229 -11.31 4.70 12.31
CA ILE A 229 -11.29 5.83 11.36
C ILE A 229 -11.02 7.12 12.15
N SER A 230 -9.89 7.75 11.90
CA SER A 230 -9.47 9.00 12.55
C SER A 230 -8.71 9.89 11.57
N ALA A 231 -8.48 11.15 11.93
CA ALA A 231 -7.63 12.04 11.13
C ALA A 231 -6.23 11.43 10.87
N VAL A 232 -5.65 10.77 11.88
CA VAL A 232 -4.36 10.06 11.77
C VAL A 232 -4.46 8.88 10.82
N THR A 233 -5.50 8.05 10.96
CA THR A 233 -5.72 6.91 10.06
C THR A 233 -5.96 7.36 8.62
N MET A 234 -6.63 8.49 8.40
CA MET A 234 -6.84 9.07 7.07
C MET A 234 -5.62 9.85 6.55
N GLY A 235 -4.57 10.03 7.35
CA GLY A 235 -3.35 10.75 6.95
C GLY A 235 -3.63 12.21 6.62
N ILE A 236 -4.46 12.86 7.44
CA ILE A 236 -4.80 14.28 7.31
C ILE A 236 -3.81 15.10 8.13
N ASP A 237 -2.84 15.68 7.42
CA ASP A 237 -1.81 16.56 8.01
C ASP A 237 -2.19 18.05 7.92
N GLY A 238 -3.37 18.36 7.39
CA GLY A 238 -3.89 19.71 7.20
C GLY A 238 -4.81 19.82 5.99
N LEU A 239 -5.66 20.86 5.95
CA LEU A 239 -6.66 21.05 4.88
C LEU A 239 -6.05 21.34 3.49
N GLN A 240 -4.79 21.76 3.43
CA GLN A 240 -4.08 22.04 2.17
C GLN A 240 -3.35 20.82 1.61
N LYS A 241 -3.34 19.69 2.32
CA LYS A 241 -2.68 18.46 1.89
C LYS A 241 -3.73 17.40 1.55
N VAL A 242 -3.52 16.72 0.43
CA VAL A 242 -4.34 15.56 0.08
C VAL A 242 -4.14 14.48 1.14
N PRO A 243 -5.21 13.87 1.67
CA PRO A 243 -5.09 12.78 2.63
C PRO A 243 -4.29 11.61 2.05
N THR A 244 -3.32 11.11 2.80
CA THR A 244 -2.41 10.05 2.33
C THR A 244 -2.77 8.66 2.85
N ALA A 245 -3.68 8.58 3.82
CA ALA A 245 -4.05 7.40 4.58
C ALA A 245 -2.88 6.68 5.28
N GLY A 246 -2.95 6.58 6.60
CA GLY A 246 -1.92 6.00 7.46
C GLY A 246 -1.89 4.47 7.50
N TRP A 247 -2.95 3.77 7.07
CA TRP A 247 -2.98 2.31 7.16
C TRP A 247 -2.05 1.62 6.16
N GLN A 248 -1.47 0.50 6.60
CA GLN A 248 -0.48 -0.27 5.82
C GLN A 248 -1.04 -1.59 5.27
N LYS A 249 -2.20 -2.02 5.78
CA LYS A 249 -2.83 -3.28 5.37
C LYS A 249 -3.87 -3.02 4.29
N ALA A 250 -3.65 -3.59 3.11
CA ALA A 250 -4.53 -3.48 1.94
C ALA A 250 -5.99 -3.85 2.24
N SER A 251 -6.22 -4.77 3.18
CA SER A 251 -7.55 -5.20 3.60
C SER A 251 -8.41 -4.07 4.19
N ASP A 252 -7.79 -3.07 4.83
CA ASP A 252 -8.54 -1.93 5.37
C ASP A 252 -9.19 -1.13 4.24
N THR A 253 -8.47 -0.95 3.12
CA THR A 253 -9.05 -0.30 1.93
C THR A 253 -10.24 -1.07 1.39
N THR A 254 -10.16 -2.39 1.30
CA THR A 254 -11.29 -3.23 0.84
C THR A 254 -12.51 -3.05 1.75
N LEU A 255 -12.32 -3.19 3.07
CA LEU A 255 -13.40 -3.06 4.05
C LEU A 255 -14.01 -1.65 4.03
N LEU A 256 -13.18 -0.62 3.91
CA LEU A 256 -13.66 0.77 3.89
C LEU A 256 -14.35 1.14 2.57
N LEU A 257 -13.93 0.60 1.42
CA LEU A 257 -14.67 0.76 0.16
C LEU A 257 -16.04 0.07 0.23
N GLU A 258 -16.11 -1.14 0.79
CA GLU A 258 -17.39 -1.83 1.03
C GLU A 258 -18.28 -1.06 2.01
N PHE A 259 -17.69 -0.50 3.07
CA PHE A 259 -18.41 0.37 4.01
C PHE A 259 -18.96 1.62 3.32
N LEU A 260 -18.19 2.30 2.46
CA LEU A 260 -18.67 3.48 1.74
C LEU A 260 -19.87 3.16 0.83
N GLU A 261 -19.85 2.04 0.11
CA GLU A 261 -20.99 1.57 -0.69
C GLU A 261 -22.22 1.28 0.20
N HIS A 262 -22.02 0.63 1.36
CA HIS A 262 -23.10 0.35 2.30
C HIS A 262 -23.67 1.62 2.93
N PHE A 263 -22.80 2.51 3.44
CA PHE A 263 -23.20 3.75 4.08
C PHE A 263 -24.04 4.62 3.14
N CYS A 264 -23.58 4.78 1.89
CA CYS A 264 -24.31 5.58 0.91
C CYS A 264 -25.63 4.93 0.49
N SER A 265 -25.70 3.59 0.40
CA SER A 265 -26.96 2.91 0.05
C SER A 265 -27.99 3.00 1.19
N MET A 266 -27.58 2.89 2.44
CA MET A 266 -28.44 3.11 3.61
C MET A 266 -28.90 4.57 3.75
N ASN A 267 -28.12 5.51 3.22
CA ASN A 267 -28.39 6.94 3.26
C ASN A 267 -28.64 7.51 1.86
N ALA A 268 -29.33 6.77 0.98
CA ALA A 268 -29.48 7.13 -0.43
C ALA A 268 -30.07 8.53 -0.64
N GLY A 269 -30.97 9.00 0.24
CA GLY A 269 -31.49 10.37 0.18
C GLY A 269 -30.39 11.43 0.35
N LEU A 270 -29.50 11.24 1.34
CA LEU A 270 -28.34 12.12 1.55
C LEU A 270 -27.34 12.00 0.40
N ALA A 271 -27.03 10.77 -0.03
CA ALA A 271 -26.10 10.53 -1.13
C ALA A 271 -26.60 11.12 -2.45
N ASN A 272 -27.91 11.17 -2.70
CA ASN A 272 -28.45 11.80 -3.91
C ASN A 272 -28.51 13.33 -3.82
N ALA A 273 -28.65 13.88 -2.61
CA ALA A 273 -28.69 15.33 -2.39
C ALA A 273 -27.30 15.99 -2.43
N ASP A 274 -26.26 15.28 -2.01
CA ASP A 274 -24.87 15.76 -2.01
C ASP A 274 -24.08 15.19 -3.22
N PRO A 275 -23.63 16.02 -4.19
CA PRO A 275 -22.89 15.55 -5.35
C PRO A 275 -21.59 14.79 -5.02
N ILE A 276 -20.86 15.20 -3.99
CA ILE A 276 -19.60 14.55 -3.58
C ILE A 276 -19.92 13.16 -3.02
N LEU A 277 -20.93 13.05 -2.17
CA LEU A 277 -21.36 11.77 -1.60
C LEU A 277 -21.92 10.84 -2.69
N ARG A 278 -22.69 11.39 -3.65
CA ARG A 278 -23.20 10.67 -4.82
C ARG A 278 -22.07 10.02 -5.61
N TRP A 279 -21.07 10.80 -5.99
CA TRP A 279 -19.97 10.31 -6.82
C TRP A 279 -19.00 9.41 -6.05
N THR A 280 -18.86 9.61 -4.74
CA THR A 280 -18.19 8.65 -3.84
C THR A 280 -18.92 7.30 -3.87
N TRP A 281 -20.24 7.29 -3.76
CA TRP A 281 -21.05 6.08 -3.85
C TRP A 281 -20.89 5.38 -5.20
N VAL A 282 -20.97 6.13 -6.30
CA VAL A 282 -20.79 5.57 -7.66
C VAL A 282 -19.39 4.98 -7.83
N ALA A 283 -18.35 5.67 -7.37
CA ALA A 283 -16.97 5.19 -7.42
C ALA A 283 -16.80 3.89 -6.62
N ALA A 284 -17.22 3.88 -5.36
CA ALA A 284 -17.14 2.73 -4.46
C ALA A 284 -17.91 1.52 -5.03
N SER A 285 -19.14 1.72 -5.50
CA SER A 285 -19.98 0.66 -6.08
C SER A 285 -19.33 0.01 -7.30
N ASN A 286 -18.78 0.84 -8.21
CA ASN A 286 -18.12 0.34 -9.43
C ASN A 286 -16.87 -0.48 -9.09
N ILE A 287 -16.00 0.02 -8.20
CA ILE A 287 -14.77 -0.69 -7.88
C ILE A 287 -15.02 -1.97 -7.07
N ASN A 288 -15.99 -1.95 -6.15
CA ASN A 288 -16.39 -3.14 -5.40
C ASN A 288 -17.02 -4.19 -6.32
N LEU A 289 -17.80 -3.79 -7.33
CA LEU A 289 -18.31 -4.73 -8.34
C LEU A 289 -17.16 -5.34 -9.17
N SER A 290 -16.23 -4.51 -9.64
CA SER A 290 -15.05 -4.96 -10.40
C SER A 290 -14.22 -5.99 -9.60
N VAL A 291 -13.89 -5.67 -8.34
CA VAL A 291 -13.13 -6.56 -7.45
C VAL A 291 -13.89 -7.84 -7.10
N ARG A 292 -15.19 -7.76 -6.80
CA ARG A 292 -16.02 -8.95 -6.53
C ARG A 292 -16.05 -9.89 -7.73
N MET A 293 -16.18 -9.35 -8.95
CA MET A 293 -16.17 -10.14 -10.18
C MET A 293 -14.80 -10.79 -10.42
N LEU A 294 -13.70 -10.07 -10.19
CA LEU A 294 -12.34 -10.63 -10.28
C LEU A 294 -12.11 -11.79 -9.31
N TYR A 295 -12.57 -11.67 -8.05
CA TYR A 295 -12.43 -12.77 -7.08
C TYR A 295 -13.38 -13.95 -7.34
N ARG A 296 -14.54 -13.72 -7.96
CA ARG A 296 -15.48 -14.79 -8.34
C ARG A 296 -15.04 -15.52 -9.61
N GLY A 297 -14.33 -14.83 -10.50
CA GLY A 297 -13.83 -15.39 -11.75
C GLY A 297 -12.83 -16.53 -11.56
N GLY A 298 -12.75 -17.41 -12.56
CA GLY A 298 -11.69 -18.41 -12.66
C GLY A 298 -10.37 -17.80 -13.11
N LEU A 299 -9.42 -18.67 -13.45
CA LEU A 299 -8.17 -18.27 -14.09
C LEU A 299 -8.44 -17.46 -15.37
N TRP A 300 -9.49 -17.85 -16.09
CA TRP A 300 -9.97 -17.18 -17.29
C TRP A 300 -11.31 -16.51 -17.00
N LEU A 301 -11.43 -15.25 -17.38
CA LEU A 301 -12.71 -14.56 -17.43
C LEU A 301 -13.30 -14.74 -18.83
N ASP A 302 -14.59 -15.02 -18.92
CA ASP A 302 -15.28 -14.89 -20.20
C ASP A 302 -15.27 -13.42 -20.65
N GLN A 303 -15.43 -13.22 -21.96
CA GLN A 303 -15.33 -11.88 -22.56
C GLN A 303 -16.31 -10.88 -21.95
N SER A 304 -17.54 -11.29 -21.62
CA SER A 304 -18.56 -10.40 -21.02
C SER A 304 -18.17 -9.98 -19.61
N THR A 305 -17.74 -10.94 -18.79
CA THR A 305 -17.22 -10.67 -17.44
C THR A 305 -16.00 -9.76 -17.49
N ALA A 306 -15.03 -10.04 -18.38
CA ALA A 306 -13.83 -9.22 -18.55
C ALA A 306 -14.17 -7.78 -18.95
N HIS A 307 -15.08 -7.58 -19.91
CA HIS A 307 -15.55 -6.24 -20.30
C HIS A 307 -16.25 -5.53 -19.14
N THR A 308 -17.07 -6.24 -18.36
CA THR A 308 -17.76 -5.64 -17.21
C THR A 308 -16.78 -5.21 -16.13
N VAL A 309 -15.83 -6.08 -15.77
CA VAL A 309 -14.75 -5.77 -14.81
C VAL A 309 -13.97 -4.52 -15.25
N ALA A 310 -13.54 -4.47 -16.52
CA ALA A 310 -12.79 -3.36 -17.07
C ALA A 310 -13.59 -2.06 -17.09
N ARG A 311 -14.86 -2.12 -17.53
CA ARG A 311 -15.78 -0.97 -17.55
C ARG A 311 -16.02 -0.43 -16.14
N CYS A 312 -16.26 -1.29 -15.15
CA CYS A 312 -16.43 -0.88 -13.76
C CYS A 312 -15.15 -0.25 -13.20
N GLY A 313 -13.98 -0.83 -13.45
CA GLY A 313 -12.69 -0.23 -13.07
C GLY A 313 -12.49 1.16 -13.68
N MET A 314 -12.83 1.32 -14.97
CA MET A 314 -12.74 2.61 -15.65
C MET A 314 -13.75 3.64 -15.14
N ASN A 315 -15.00 3.21 -14.87
CA ASN A 315 -16.02 4.08 -14.28
C ASN A 315 -15.65 4.55 -12.87
N PHE A 316 -14.95 3.72 -12.09
CA PHE A 316 -14.36 4.15 -10.82
C PHE A 316 -13.37 5.31 -11.03
N LEU A 317 -12.45 5.19 -11.99
CA LEU A 317 -11.48 6.25 -12.30
C LEU A 317 -12.15 7.52 -12.82
N LYS A 318 -13.13 7.41 -13.71
CA LYS A 318 -13.95 8.54 -14.19
C LYS A 318 -14.68 9.25 -13.04
N SER A 319 -15.25 8.48 -12.12
CA SER A 319 -15.92 9.02 -10.93
C SER A 319 -14.92 9.73 -10.01
N TYR A 320 -13.72 9.17 -9.84
CA TYR A 320 -12.63 9.80 -9.10
C TYR A 320 -12.21 11.14 -9.73
N GLN A 321 -12.07 11.19 -11.06
CA GLN A 321 -11.82 12.44 -11.80
C GLN A 321 -12.90 13.49 -11.54
N HIS A 322 -14.16 13.06 -11.56
CA HIS A 322 -15.29 13.94 -11.36
C HIS A 322 -15.32 14.51 -9.94
N LEU A 323 -14.99 13.70 -8.93
CA LEU A 323 -14.83 14.16 -7.54
C LEU A 323 -13.73 15.22 -7.41
N VAL A 324 -12.59 15.02 -8.08
CA VAL A 324 -11.52 16.01 -8.13
C VAL A 324 -12.02 17.31 -8.77
N ALA A 325 -12.73 17.23 -9.90
CA ALA A 325 -13.29 18.40 -10.58
C ALA A 325 -14.29 19.17 -9.70
N LEU A 326 -15.21 18.47 -9.01
CA LEU A 326 -16.15 19.08 -8.08
C LEU A 326 -15.44 19.79 -6.92
N THR A 327 -14.40 19.17 -6.38
CA THR A 327 -13.62 19.74 -5.27
C THR A 327 -12.86 21.00 -5.70
N LEU A 328 -12.26 20.98 -6.90
CA LEU A 328 -11.58 22.13 -7.48
C LEU A 328 -12.56 23.28 -7.81
N ALA A 329 -13.76 22.95 -8.31
CA ALA A 329 -14.79 23.95 -8.54
C ALA A 329 -15.25 24.60 -7.22
N ALA A 330 -15.49 23.79 -6.18
CA ALA A 330 -15.84 24.31 -4.86
C ALA A 330 -14.75 25.20 -4.25
N ASP A 331 -13.46 24.89 -4.48
CA ASP A 331 -12.33 25.74 -4.03
C ASP A 331 -12.29 27.08 -4.77
N ARG A 332 -12.59 27.09 -6.08
CA ARG A 332 -12.68 28.33 -6.88
C ARG A 332 -13.82 29.22 -6.39
N ASP A 333 -15.01 28.65 -6.21
CA ASP A 333 -16.16 29.41 -5.70
C ASP A 333 -15.88 29.99 -4.30
N ARG A 334 -15.15 29.26 -3.45
CA ARG A 334 -14.71 29.79 -2.15
C ARG A 334 -13.73 30.95 -2.29
N ALA A 335 -12.79 30.86 -3.22
CA ALA A 335 -11.83 31.93 -3.49
C ALA A 335 -12.54 33.17 -4.05
N GLU A 336 -13.43 33.01 -5.02
CA GLU A 336 -14.23 34.09 -5.61
C GLU A 336 -15.13 34.76 -4.55
N ARG A 337 -15.86 33.96 -3.74
CA ARG A 337 -16.64 34.52 -2.62
C ARG A 337 -15.78 35.22 -1.58
N ALA A 338 -14.60 34.70 -1.26
CA ALA A 338 -13.69 35.38 -0.34
C ALA A 338 -13.19 36.73 -0.87
N GLU A 339 -13.15 36.91 -2.20
CA GLU A 339 -12.86 38.22 -2.82
C GLU A 339 -14.05 39.20 -2.73
N GLU A 340 -15.28 38.69 -2.77
CA GLU A 340 -16.53 39.46 -2.67
C GLU A 340 -16.93 39.83 -1.23
N LEU A 341 -16.45 39.10 -0.21
CA LEU A 341 -16.79 39.34 1.19
C LEU A 341 -16.07 40.58 1.74
N ASP A 342 -16.81 41.39 2.50
CA ASP A 342 -16.31 42.60 3.17
C ASP A 342 -15.13 42.27 4.12
N PRO A 343 -13.96 42.92 3.97
CA PRO A 343 -12.84 42.79 4.90
C PRO A 343 -13.18 43.09 6.37
N GLY A 344 -14.24 43.87 6.62
CA GLY A 344 -14.76 44.19 7.95
C GLY A 344 -15.59 43.07 8.61
N MET A 345 -15.92 42.00 7.88
CA MET A 345 -16.80 40.94 8.38
C MET A 345 -16.19 40.19 9.60
N PRO A 346 -17.00 39.87 10.63
CA PRO A 346 -16.57 39.00 11.74
C PRO A 346 -16.12 37.62 11.24
N LEU A 347 -15.08 37.04 11.86
CA LEU A 347 -14.47 35.79 11.40
C LEU A 347 -15.46 34.61 11.39
N SER A 348 -16.40 34.57 12.33
CA SER A 348 -17.47 33.57 12.38
C SER A 348 -18.46 33.68 11.21
N GLU A 349 -18.80 34.90 10.80
CA GLU A 349 -19.65 35.16 9.64
C GLU A 349 -18.93 34.88 8.33
N PHE A 350 -17.65 35.26 8.25
CA PHE A 350 -16.78 34.95 7.12
C PHE A 350 -16.66 33.43 6.90
N CYS A 351 -16.43 32.66 7.96
CA CYS A 351 -16.44 31.20 7.90
C CYS A 351 -17.81 30.67 7.45
N ASN A 352 -18.91 31.15 8.02
CA ASN A 352 -20.24 30.69 7.61
C ASN A 352 -20.58 31.04 6.15
N ALA A 353 -20.11 32.17 5.62
CA ALA A 353 -20.31 32.61 4.25
C ALA A 353 -19.51 31.78 3.24
N ILE A 354 -18.26 31.43 3.57
CA ILE A 354 -17.38 30.59 2.73
C ILE A 354 -17.83 29.13 2.74
N TRP A 355 -18.32 28.62 3.87
CA TRP A 355 -18.57 27.19 4.07
C TRP A 355 -20.03 26.75 3.94
N ARG A 356 -20.97 27.64 3.59
CA ARG A 356 -22.37 27.25 3.30
C ARG A 356 -22.43 26.27 2.11
N PRO A 357 -23.23 25.18 2.18
CA PRO A 357 -23.31 24.19 1.12
C PRO A 357 -23.77 24.80 -0.21
N MET A 358 -23.17 24.35 -1.32
CA MET A 358 -23.68 24.57 -2.68
C MET A 358 -25.06 23.91 -2.80
N GLN A 359 -26.14 24.68 -2.76
CA GLN A 359 -27.48 24.13 -2.99
C GLN A 359 -27.80 23.95 -4.49
N ASN A 360 -27.00 24.53 -5.40
CA ASN A 360 -27.18 24.40 -6.84
C ASN A 360 -25.83 24.43 -7.57
N PRO A 361 -25.17 23.29 -7.84
CA PRO A 361 -24.03 23.28 -8.74
C PRO A 361 -24.49 23.62 -10.18
N PRO A 362 -23.71 24.38 -10.96
CA PRO A 362 -24.05 24.66 -12.35
C PRO A 362 -24.14 23.35 -13.14
N LEU A 363 -25.19 23.21 -13.95
CA LEU A 363 -25.36 22.08 -14.87
C LEU A 363 -24.17 22.05 -15.84
N VAL A 364 -23.35 21.00 -15.75
CA VAL A 364 -22.25 20.75 -16.69
C VAL A 364 -22.86 20.29 -18.02
N GLY A 365 -23.30 21.26 -18.82
CA GLY A 365 -23.81 21.08 -20.17
C GLY A 365 -23.01 21.91 -21.16
N GLN A 366 -22.27 21.23 -22.05
CA GLN A 366 -21.69 21.76 -23.29
C GLN A 366 -20.75 22.97 -23.15
N HIS A 367 -19.51 22.74 -22.71
CA HIS A 367 -18.39 23.58 -23.15
C HIS A 367 -17.62 22.91 -24.30
N ARG A 368 -17.38 23.71 -25.34
CA ARG A 368 -16.73 23.34 -26.60
C ARG A 368 -15.39 22.63 -26.39
N ARG A 369 -15.08 21.74 -27.34
CA ARG A 369 -13.78 21.13 -27.56
C ARG A 369 -12.74 22.19 -27.96
N ASP A 370 -12.26 22.96 -27.00
CA ASP A 370 -10.99 23.68 -27.15
C ASP A 370 -10.04 23.12 -26.09
N GLY A 371 -8.87 22.64 -26.53
CA GLY A 371 -7.90 21.97 -25.68
C GLY A 371 -7.46 22.87 -24.54
N TYR A 372 -7.85 22.52 -23.31
CA TYR A 372 -7.41 23.23 -22.12
C TYR A 372 -5.98 22.81 -21.77
N VAL A 373 -5.04 23.71 -22.03
CA VAL A 373 -3.78 23.79 -21.30
C VAL A 373 -4.11 24.43 -19.95
N LEU A 374 -4.02 23.64 -18.88
CA LEU A 374 -3.98 24.14 -17.50
C LEU A 374 -2.65 24.86 -17.30
N ASP A 375 -2.55 26.15 -17.63
CA ASP A 375 -1.48 26.97 -17.09
C ASP A 375 -1.84 28.46 -16.99
N THR A 376 -1.17 29.11 -16.04
CA THR A 376 -1.01 30.55 -15.71
C THR A 376 -2.06 31.36 -14.93
N LEU A 377 -3.37 31.15 -15.02
CA LEU A 377 -4.32 32.06 -14.30
C LEU A 377 -4.60 31.72 -12.82
N CYS A 378 -4.26 30.52 -12.35
CA CYS A 378 -4.67 30.04 -11.03
C CYS A 378 -3.78 30.54 -9.86
N ASN A 379 -2.52 30.88 -10.12
CA ASN A 379 -1.57 31.20 -9.04
C ASN A 379 -1.64 32.66 -8.57
N GLU A 380 -1.95 33.62 -9.45
CA GLU A 380 -1.97 35.04 -9.06
C GLU A 380 -3.13 35.36 -8.12
N SER A 381 -4.33 34.86 -8.40
CA SER A 381 -5.51 35.06 -7.56
C SER A 381 -5.36 34.34 -6.21
N LYS A 382 -4.84 33.10 -6.20
CA LYS A 382 -4.54 32.39 -4.94
C LYS A 382 -3.49 33.12 -4.09
N HIS A 383 -2.43 33.65 -4.70
CA HIS A 383 -1.42 34.42 -3.97
C HIS A 383 -1.98 35.72 -3.41
N LYS A 384 -2.83 36.42 -4.17
CA LYS A 384 -3.53 37.63 -3.71
C LYS A 384 -4.50 37.33 -2.56
N ALA A 385 -5.29 36.26 -2.65
CA ALA A 385 -6.19 35.83 -1.59
C ALA A 385 -5.45 35.43 -0.30
N ILE A 386 -4.37 34.64 -0.40
CA ILE A 386 -3.55 34.26 0.76
C ILE A 386 -2.87 35.48 1.37
N LYS A 387 -2.30 36.37 0.55
CA LYS A 387 -1.69 37.63 1.01
C LYS A 387 -2.71 38.50 1.75
N LYS A 388 -3.93 38.63 1.22
CA LYS A 388 -5.04 39.37 1.84
C LYS A 388 -5.46 38.74 3.17
N ILE A 389 -5.51 37.41 3.28
CA ILE A 389 -5.79 36.69 4.54
C ILE A 389 -4.69 36.94 5.59
N VAL A 390 -3.41 36.93 5.18
CA VAL A 390 -2.27 37.20 6.07
C VAL A 390 -2.27 38.67 6.51
N GLU A 391 -2.56 39.61 5.62
CA GLU A 391 -2.68 41.05 5.91
C GLU A 391 -3.84 41.34 6.86
N MET A 392 -5.00 40.67 6.69
CA MET A 392 -6.14 40.75 7.62
C MET A 392 -5.83 40.17 9.01
N SER A 393 -4.92 39.19 9.08
CA SER A 393 -4.46 38.59 10.35
C SER A 393 -3.42 39.47 11.04
N ALA A 394 -2.55 40.12 10.26
CA ALA A 394 -1.51 41.01 10.75
C ALA A 394 -2.07 42.35 11.29
N SER A 395 -3.11 42.90 10.66
CA SER A 395 -3.77 44.13 11.13
C SER A 395 -4.57 43.95 12.41
N ARG A 396 -4.99 42.72 12.73
CA ARG A 396 -5.74 42.38 13.97
C ARG A 396 -4.85 41.94 15.12
N LEU A 397 -3.53 41.82 14.92
CA LEU A 397 -2.55 41.53 15.99
C LEU A 397 -2.16 42.75 16.82
N GLN A 398 -2.62 43.96 16.47
CA GLN A 398 -2.41 45.17 17.29
C GLN A 398 -3.42 45.32 18.45
N ASP A 399 -4.53 44.56 18.47
CA ASP A 399 -5.62 44.73 19.45
C ASP A 399 -5.90 43.48 20.32
N PHE A 400 -4.97 42.52 20.38
CA PHE A 400 -5.17 41.28 21.15
C PHE A 400 -3.92 40.90 21.96
N GLU A 401 -3.55 41.72 22.93
CA GLU A 401 -2.74 41.26 24.05
C GLU A 401 -3.59 40.38 24.97
N THR A 402 -3.06 39.18 25.26
CA THR A 402 -3.57 38.18 26.22
C THR A 402 -4.53 37.12 25.65
N PHE A 403 -4.03 36.15 24.86
CA PHE A 403 -4.26 34.71 25.12
C PHE A 403 -3.49 33.67 24.26
N VAL A 404 -2.55 34.05 23.38
CA VAL A 404 -1.86 33.06 22.49
C VAL A 404 -0.34 32.98 22.66
N LEU A 405 0.20 33.45 23.79
CA LEU A 405 1.64 33.39 24.10
C LEU A 405 2.06 32.19 24.99
N VAL A 406 1.40 31.04 24.86
CA VAL A 406 1.85 29.77 25.50
C VAL A 406 2.18 28.67 24.50
N ARG A 407 1.99 28.87 23.18
CA ARG A 407 2.37 27.86 22.16
C ARG A 407 3.44 28.27 21.15
N LEU A 408 3.85 29.54 21.11
CA LEU A 408 4.93 30.01 20.23
C LEU A 408 6.30 30.15 20.92
N ALA A 409 6.36 30.05 22.25
CA ALA A 409 7.63 30.04 23.00
C ALA A 409 8.29 28.64 23.13
N GLN A 410 7.65 27.58 22.60
CA GLN A 410 8.18 26.21 22.68
C GLN A 410 8.77 25.67 21.37
N LEU A 411 8.84 26.51 20.32
CA LEU A 411 9.37 26.14 19.00
C LEU A 411 10.53 27.03 18.53
N HIS A 412 11.08 27.89 19.41
CA HIS A 412 12.26 28.73 19.14
C HIS A 412 13.34 28.64 20.23
N LEU A 413 13.59 27.42 20.73
CA LEU A 413 14.76 27.08 21.54
C LEU A 413 15.35 25.75 21.05
N HIS A 414 15.89 25.75 19.84
CA HIS A 414 17.00 24.89 19.40
C HIS A 414 17.42 25.27 17.98
N GLU A 415 18.10 26.40 17.81
CA GLU A 415 19.07 26.66 16.73
C GLU A 415 19.58 28.11 16.84
N ALA A 416 20.57 28.32 17.71
CA ALA A 416 21.40 29.53 17.70
C ALA A 416 22.70 29.32 18.50
N HIS A 417 23.61 28.49 17.99
CA HIS A 417 25.07 28.51 18.20
C HIS A 417 25.65 27.66 17.05
N LEU A 418 26.64 28.01 16.24
CA LEU A 418 27.61 29.10 16.19
C LEU A 418 28.19 29.13 14.76
N LEU A 419 28.81 30.24 14.44
CA LEU A 419 29.62 30.55 13.25
C LEU A 419 30.72 29.49 12.95
N ARG A 420 31.08 29.32 11.67
CA ARG A 420 32.36 28.73 11.20
C ARG A 420 33.55 29.56 11.74
N PRO A 421 34.77 29.00 11.98
CA PRO A 421 35.67 28.52 10.91
C PRO A 421 36.64 27.34 11.25
N ASP A 422 37.04 26.64 10.19
CA ASP A 422 38.36 26.08 9.82
C ASP A 422 39.21 25.12 10.72
N TYR A 423 39.72 24.08 10.04
CA TYR A 423 40.81 23.10 10.31
C TYR A 423 40.69 22.10 11.48
N TRP A 424 40.88 20.80 11.17
CA TRP A 424 41.90 19.85 11.67
C TRP A 424 41.57 18.41 11.23
N GLU A 425 42.56 17.70 10.67
CA GLU A 425 42.60 16.24 10.53
C GLU A 425 42.74 15.56 11.91
N PHE A 426 42.13 14.38 12.13
CA PHE A 426 42.82 13.10 12.42
C PHE A 426 41.92 12.01 13.06
N THR A 427 42.13 10.78 12.55
CA THR A 427 42.05 9.42 13.14
C THR A 427 40.78 8.80 13.75
N LEU A 428 40.54 7.57 13.27
CA LEU A 428 39.88 6.44 13.93
C LEU A 428 40.28 6.28 15.40
N ASN A 429 39.29 5.95 16.25
CA ASN A 429 39.51 4.96 17.30
C ASN A 429 38.26 4.12 17.60
N LYS A 430 38.47 2.80 17.65
CA LYS A 430 37.53 1.78 18.13
C LYS A 430 37.39 1.92 19.65
N THR A 431 36.17 1.76 20.18
CA THR A 431 35.80 0.81 21.25
C THR A 431 34.42 1.19 21.81
N GLN A 432 33.40 0.38 21.50
CA GLN A 432 32.30 0.15 22.44
C GLN A 432 31.67 -1.21 22.14
N THR A 433 31.88 -2.13 23.07
CA THR A 433 31.36 -3.49 23.08
C THR A 433 29.91 -3.42 23.56
N THR A 434 28.95 -3.56 22.65
CA THR A 434 27.53 -3.70 23.03
C THR A 434 27.20 -5.18 23.13
N LEU A 435 26.94 -5.65 24.36
CA LEU A 435 26.35 -6.96 24.63
C LEU A 435 25.01 -7.07 23.88
N THR A 436 24.88 -8.07 23.02
CA THR A 436 23.60 -8.38 22.36
C THR A 436 23.14 -9.75 22.85
N CYS A 437 22.20 -9.80 23.79
CA CYS A 437 21.50 -11.04 24.10
C CYS A 437 20.45 -11.30 23.01
N ALA A 438 20.65 -12.34 22.21
CA ALA A 438 19.64 -12.81 21.28
C ALA A 438 18.79 -13.90 21.94
N TRP A 439 17.47 -13.65 22.06
CA TRP A 439 16.50 -14.65 22.48
C TRP A 439 15.81 -15.22 21.24
N LEU A 440 15.93 -16.53 21.01
CA LEU A 440 15.19 -17.23 19.98
C LEU A 440 14.02 -17.99 20.63
N THR A 441 12.78 -17.51 20.45
CA THR A 441 11.59 -18.21 20.93
C THR A 441 10.96 -18.99 19.78
N LEU A 442 11.09 -20.31 19.79
CA LEU A 442 10.41 -21.21 18.86
C LEU A 442 9.08 -21.66 19.47
N ARG A 443 7.95 -21.18 18.91
CA ARG A 443 6.63 -21.75 19.21
C ARG A 443 6.39 -22.93 18.28
N ILE A 444 6.37 -24.13 18.84
CA ILE A 444 5.93 -25.35 18.14
C ILE A 444 4.47 -25.60 18.52
N ALA A 445 3.58 -25.67 17.54
CA ALA A 445 2.18 -26.01 17.75
C ALA A 445 2.01 -27.54 17.69
N GLU A 446 1.72 -28.14 18.86
CA GLU A 446 1.27 -29.52 19.13
C GLU A 446 2.21 -30.71 18.80
N PRO A 447 2.08 -31.86 19.53
CA PRO A 447 3.26 -32.53 20.06
C PRO A 447 3.55 -33.88 19.38
N ILE A 448 4.54 -33.91 18.49
CA ILE A 448 5.34 -35.12 18.28
C ILE A 448 6.79 -34.68 18.12
N VAL A 449 7.50 -34.59 19.24
CA VAL A 449 8.97 -34.44 19.23
C VAL A 449 9.55 -35.80 19.61
N ARG A 450 10.11 -36.51 18.62
CA ARG A 450 10.99 -37.66 18.89
C ARG A 450 12.34 -37.14 19.40
N ALA A 451 12.97 -37.92 20.28
CA ALA A 451 14.25 -37.58 20.93
C ALA A 451 15.37 -37.21 19.93
N ASP A 452 15.26 -37.67 18.69
CA ASP A 452 16.26 -37.51 17.63
C ASP A 452 16.42 -36.05 17.14
N CYS A 453 15.43 -35.18 17.35
CA CYS A 453 15.50 -33.78 16.91
C CYS A 453 16.37 -32.89 17.81
N ALA A 454 16.53 -33.23 19.09
CA ALA A 454 17.38 -32.47 20.01
C ALA A 454 18.87 -32.61 19.66
N GLY A 455 19.30 -33.80 19.21
CA GLY A 455 20.68 -34.04 18.78
C GLY A 455 21.06 -33.25 17.53
N LEU A 456 20.12 -33.06 16.59
CA LEU A 456 20.38 -32.33 15.34
C LEU A 456 20.61 -30.84 15.56
N ILE A 457 19.90 -30.24 16.52
CA ILE A 457 20.00 -28.81 16.84
C ILE A 457 21.32 -28.50 17.56
N VAL A 458 21.78 -29.40 18.44
CA VAL A 458 23.08 -29.27 19.13
C VAL A 458 24.25 -29.39 18.15
N SER A 459 24.16 -30.32 17.18
CA SER A 459 25.16 -30.49 16.12
C SER A 459 25.35 -29.24 15.26
N MET A 460 24.25 -28.58 14.87
CA MET A 460 24.32 -27.39 14.00
C MET A 460 24.91 -26.15 14.68
N VAL A 461 24.81 -26.05 16.01
CA VAL A 461 25.35 -24.92 16.78
C VAL A 461 26.83 -25.15 17.11
N SER A 462 27.24 -26.40 17.35
CA SER A 462 28.63 -26.76 17.64
C SER A 462 29.58 -26.56 16.44
N GLU A 463 29.12 -26.73 15.19
CA GLU A 463 29.97 -26.59 14.00
C GLU A 463 30.34 -25.14 13.64
N ARG A 464 29.75 -24.14 14.31
CA ARG A 464 29.93 -22.72 13.96
C ARG A 464 30.52 -21.83 15.05
N ALA A 465 30.78 -22.35 16.25
CA ALA A 465 31.33 -21.57 17.36
C ALA A 465 32.83 -21.87 17.55
N SER A 466 33.67 -20.83 17.53
CA SER A 466 35.13 -20.94 17.73
C SER A 466 35.56 -20.82 19.21
N ALA A 467 34.62 -20.89 20.15
CA ALA A 467 34.87 -20.83 21.60
C ALA A 467 34.00 -21.84 22.35
N ALA A 468 34.44 -22.26 23.54
CA ALA A 468 33.76 -23.26 24.36
C ALA A 468 32.38 -22.74 24.81
N VAL A 469 31.33 -23.24 24.17
CA VAL A 469 29.93 -22.93 24.48
C VAL A 469 29.29 -24.16 25.11
N GLU A 470 28.70 -24.01 26.29
CA GLU A 470 27.87 -25.03 26.91
C GLU A 470 26.39 -24.74 26.58
N VAL A 471 25.69 -25.73 26.01
CA VAL A 471 24.27 -25.62 25.68
C VAL A 471 23.47 -26.36 26.75
N GLN A 472 22.66 -25.63 27.50
CA GLN A 472 21.78 -26.21 28.52
C GLN A 472 20.32 -26.22 28.05
N VAL A 473 19.67 -27.38 28.17
CA VAL A 473 18.28 -27.59 27.78
C VAL A 473 17.43 -27.71 29.03
N PHE A 474 16.50 -26.80 29.22
CA PHE A 474 15.57 -26.83 30.35
C PHE A 474 14.17 -27.25 29.89
N ARG A 475 13.57 -28.17 30.65
CA ARG A 475 12.22 -28.65 30.41
C ARG A 475 11.34 -28.26 31.60
N LYS A 476 10.38 -27.36 31.38
CA LYS A 476 9.32 -27.07 32.35
C LYS A 476 8.01 -26.95 31.59
N SER A 477 7.10 -27.91 31.82
CA SER A 477 5.72 -27.93 31.31
C SER A 477 5.53 -27.55 29.82
N ALA A 478 5.45 -28.55 28.94
CA ALA A 478 5.16 -28.49 27.49
C ALA A 478 6.01 -27.55 26.60
N GLU A 479 6.82 -26.67 27.16
CA GLU A 479 7.71 -25.77 26.44
C GLU A 479 9.18 -26.20 26.63
N LEU A 480 9.93 -26.14 25.53
CA LEU A 480 11.38 -26.39 25.50
C LEU A 480 12.09 -25.04 25.35
N ALA A 481 12.96 -24.71 26.30
CA ALA A 481 13.80 -23.52 26.22
C ALA A 481 15.26 -23.95 26.05
N VAL A 482 15.95 -23.38 25.07
CA VAL A 482 17.38 -23.59 24.81
C VAL A 482 18.09 -22.26 25.06
N GLY A 483 18.99 -22.24 26.04
CA GLY A 483 19.84 -21.08 26.33
C GLY A 483 21.27 -21.34 25.88
N ILE A 484 21.92 -20.29 25.36
CA ILE A 484 23.36 -20.28 25.09
C ILE A 484 24.00 -19.41 26.16
N VAL A 485 24.91 -19.97 26.95
CA VAL A 485 25.64 -19.24 27.99
C VAL A 485 27.09 -19.09 27.53
N GLU A 486 27.52 -17.84 27.39
CA GLU A 486 28.91 -17.50 27.10
C GLU A 486 29.60 -17.15 28.42
N TRP A 487 30.64 -17.89 28.79
CA TRP A 487 31.39 -17.62 30.01
C TRP A 487 32.27 -16.38 29.83
N SER A 488 32.06 -15.37 30.68
CA SER A 488 33.03 -14.29 30.91
C SER A 488 33.61 -14.45 32.32
N ASN A 489 34.88 -14.09 32.49
CA ASN A 489 35.71 -14.37 33.68
C ASN A 489 35.31 -13.61 34.98
N THR A 490 34.04 -13.45 35.29
CA THR A 490 33.60 -12.84 36.56
C THR A 490 32.48 -13.64 37.24
N ASN A 491 32.79 -14.15 38.43
CA ASN A 491 31.91 -14.96 39.28
C ASN A 491 30.74 -14.14 39.84
N THR A 492 29.61 -14.04 39.13
CA THR A 492 28.31 -13.77 39.77
C THR A 492 27.14 -14.17 38.87
N VAL A 493 26.19 -14.96 39.39
CA VAL A 493 24.94 -15.34 38.69
C VAL A 493 23.76 -14.70 39.42
N HIS A 494 22.94 -13.92 38.71
CA HIS A 494 21.64 -13.46 39.20
C HIS A 494 20.51 -14.19 38.45
N THR A 495 19.56 -14.78 39.20
CA THR A 495 18.33 -15.37 38.67
C THR A 495 17.14 -14.51 39.08
N TRP A 496 16.21 -14.26 38.14
CA TRP A 496 14.92 -13.62 38.41
C TRP A 496 13.79 -14.57 38.02
N SER A 497 12.82 -14.77 38.91
CA SER A 497 11.59 -15.55 38.64
C SER A 497 10.37 -14.64 38.56
N LEU A 498 9.57 -14.78 37.49
CA LEU A 498 8.23 -14.19 37.43
C LEU A 498 7.22 -15.15 38.06
N THR A 499 6.57 -14.73 39.15
CA THR A 499 5.40 -15.40 39.72
C THR A 499 4.14 -14.56 39.53
N ASP A 500 3.18 -15.20 38.85
CA ASP A 500 1.75 -15.25 39.16
C ASP A 500 0.87 -13.99 39.06
N ARG A 501 -0.07 -13.97 38.09
CA ARG A 501 -1.40 -13.33 38.20
C ARG A 501 -2.46 -14.01 37.30
N SER A 502 -3.26 -14.85 37.94
CA SER A 502 -4.71 -15.12 37.80
C SER A 502 -5.38 -15.11 36.41
N TRP A 503 -5.89 -16.28 36.03
CA TRP A 503 -6.87 -16.54 34.97
C TRP A 503 -8.31 -16.57 35.50
N HIS A 504 -9.26 -16.01 34.74
CA HIS A 504 -10.67 -16.42 34.78
C HIS A 504 -11.00 -17.27 33.54
N ARG A 505 -11.53 -18.48 33.76
CA ARG A 505 -12.14 -19.36 32.74
C ARG A 505 -13.56 -18.89 32.39
N PRO A 506 -14.08 -19.29 31.22
CA PRO A 506 -15.17 -20.27 31.27
C PRO A 506 -15.03 -21.48 30.34
N LYS A 507 -15.71 -22.55 30.79
CA LYS A 507 -16.04 -23.86 30.22
C LYS A 507 -16.59 -23.75 28.77
N ALA A 508 -16.59 -24.74 27.87
CA ALA A 508 -16.65 -26.19 28.02
C ALA A 508 -16.15 -26.89 26.74
N TRP A 509 -15.69 -28.13 26.91
CA TRP A 509 -15.36 -29.09 25.87
C TRP A 509 -16.60 -29.63 25.15
N ARG A 510 -16.52 -29.81 23.83
CA ARG A 510 -17.16 -30.92 23.11
C ARG A 510 -16.19 -31.49 22.10
N THR A 511 -15.74 -32.70 22.38
CA THR A 511 -15.05 -33.60 21.45
C THR A 511 -16.07 -34.26 20.54
N HIS A 512 -15.88 -34.18 19.23
CA HIS A 512 -16.33 -35.23 18.33
C HIS A 512 -15.15 -35.69 17.48
N ASN A 513 -14.72 -36.92 17.77
CA ASN A 513 -14.00 -37.77 16.84
C ASN A 513 -14.84 -37.94 15.58
N ASN A 514 -14.22 -37.74 14.41
CA ASN A 514 -14.31 -38.72 13.34
C ASN A 514 -13.07 -38.58 12.45
N SER A 515 -12.27 -39.63 12.56
CA SER A 515 -11.20 -40.04 11.67
C SER A 515 -11.65 -40.10 10.20
N LEU A 516 -10.81 -39.58 9.30
CA LEU A 516 -10.56 -40.22 8.02
C LEU A 516 -9.14 -39.86 7.59
N LEU A 517 -8.28 -40.89 7.65
CA LEU A 517 -7.00 -40.95 6.96
C LEU A 517 -7.21 -40.66 5.47
N THR A 518 -6.41 -39.78 4.89
CA THR A 518 -5.98 -39.95 3.50
C THR A 518 -4.58 -39.36 3.36
N LEU A 519 -3.62 -40.26 3.20
CA LEU A 519 -2.24 -40.00 2.79
C LEU A 519 -2.21 -39.24 1.45
N TRP A 520 -1.43 -38.16 1.36
CA TRP A 520 -0.54 -37.77 0.24
C TRP A 520 0.46 -36.71 0.73
#